data_AF-A0A917H0T0-F1
#
_entry.id   AF-A0A917H0T0-F1
#
_cell.length_a   1.000
_cell.length_b   1.000
_cell.length_c   1.000
_cell.angle_alpha   90.00
_cell.angle_beta   90.00
_cell.angle_gamma   90.00
#
_symmetry.space_group_name_H-M   'P 1'
#
loop_
_entity.id
_entity.type
_entity.pdbx_description
1 polymer ?
#
loop_
_entity_poly.entity_id
_entity_poly.type
_entity_poly.pdbx_seq_one_letter_code
_entity_poly.pdbx_strand_id
1 'polypeptide(L)'
;MRIVNLCSKGIGIATAIVILFAAVKPASADTYQIFNLSSDQGYLFYGMDDSGNVVINNLEHDRYQTFVDGISTGYSSSTPTIVADSGTPCTPAVPSGSVVLNGVCNGDHEAFTGKLTPDQFFAAVYIGAAPVPDLLSGSGGGSIFMDGSGDIVWDDIYSENWFEAVDQTSAVPEPSSLLLFGTGVLAAMGAVRRRLLQ
;
A
#
# COMPACT_ATOMS: atom_id res chain seq x y z
N MET A 1 52.78 -19.50 23.61
CA MET A 1 51.98 -20.09 22.52
C MET A 1 50.49 -19.88 22.84
N ARG A 2 49.92 -18.72 22.51
CA ARG A 2 48.53 -18.33 22.86
C ARG A 2 47.90 -17.34 21.86
N ILE A 3 48.32 -17.39 20.58
CA ILE A 3 47.90 -16.42 19.54
C ILE A 3 46.82 -17.00 18.61
N VAL A 4 46.57 -18.32 18.62
CA VAL A 4 45.72 -18.98 17.61
C VAL A 4 44.21 -18.86 17.88
N ASN A 5 43.78 -18.51 19.11
CA ASN A 5 42.35 -18.51 19.48
C ASN A 5 41.58 -17.20 19.21
N LEU A 6 42.22 -16.13 18.73
CA LEU A 6 41.50 -14.88 18.41
C LEU A 6 40.91 -14.85 16.99
N CYS A 7 41.49 -15.60 16.04
CA CYS A 7 41.11 -15.49 14.64
C CYS A 7 39.76 -16.17 14.31
N SER A 8 39.40 -17.24 15.02
CA SER A 8 38.13 -17.95 14.78
C SER A 8 36.89 -17.20 15.27
N LYS A 9 37.01 -16.32 16.26
CA LYS A 9 35.88 -15.53 16.80
C LYS A 9 35.52 -14.33 15.90
N GLY A 10 36.48 -13.78 15.16
CA GLY A 10 36.23 -12.65 14.24
C GLY A 10 35.41 -13.04 13.01
N ILE A 11 35.62 -14.25 12.49
CA ILE A 11 34.92 -14.75 11.31
C ILE A 11 33.42 -14.93 11.60
N GLY A 12 33.05 -15.51 12.75
CA GLY A 12 31.64 -15.73 13.10
C GLY A 12 30.81 -14.44 13.23
N ILE A 13 31.42 -13.36 13.70
CA ILE A 13 30.76 -12.05 13.84
C ILE A 13 30.56 -11.39 12.46
N ALA A 14 31.56 -11.45 11.58
CA ALA A 14 31.47 -10.91 10.23
C ALA A 14 30.37 -11.63 9.41
N THR A 15 30.24 -12.95 9.53
CA THR A 15 29.21 -13.71 8.82
C THR A 15 27.80 -13.39 9.35
N ALA A 16 27.62 -13.26 10.66
CA ALA A 16 26.33 -12.89 11.25
C ALA A 16 25.88 -11.48 10.81
N ILE A 17 26.82 -10.54 10.71
CA ILE A 17 26.61 -9.19 10.16
C ILE A 17 26.13 -9.30 8.71
N VAL A 18 26.87 -10.00 7.83
CA VAL A 18 26.49 -10.15 6.41
C VAL A 18 25.09 -10.79 6.24
N ILE A 19 24.74 -11.78 7.07
CA ILE A 19 23.41 -12.42 7.02
C ILE A 19 22.30 -11.48 7.49
N LEU A 20 22.54 -10.67 8.53
CA LEU A 20 21.58 -9.67 9.02
C LEU A 20 21.36 -8.51 8.04
N PHE A 21 22.36 -8.18 7.21
CA PHE A 21 22.30 -7.09 6.23
C PHE A 21 21.90 -7.53 4.80
N ALA A 22 21.98 -8.82 4.47
CA ALA A 22 21.55 -9.34 3.17
C ALA A 22 20.03 -9.57 3.06
N ALA A 23 19.33 -9.65 4.19
CA ALA A 23 17.88 -9.70 4.21
C ALA A 23 17.33 -8.27 4.08
N VAL A 24 17.23 -7.78 2.84
CA VAL A 24 16.41 -6.59 2.54
C VAL A 24 14.98 -6.97 2.91
N LYS A 25 14.54 -6.58 4.11
CA LYS A 25 13.11 -6.62 4.41
C LYS A 25 12.52 -5.42 3.69
N PRO A 26 11.56 -5.60 2.77
CA PRO A 26 10.75 -4.47 2.33
C PRO A 26 10.17 -3.83 3.59
N ALA A 27 10.54 -2.58 3.84
CA ALA A 27 9.90 -1.81 4.88
C ALA A 27 8.51 -1.49 4.32
N SER A 28 7.48 -2.11 4.89
CA SER A 28 6.07 -1.86 4.58
C SER A 28 5.61 -0.52 5.17
N ALA A 29 6.41 0.53 4.99
CA ALA A 29 6.07 1.87 5.41
C ALA A 29 5.35 2.55 4.25
N ASP A 30 4.04 2.76 4.44
CA ASP A 30 3.13 3.57 3.62
C ASP A 30 3.23 3.31 2.10
N THR A 31 3.01 2.06 1.70
CA THR A 31 2.88 1.66 0.28
C THR A 31 1.79 2.47 -0.43
N TYR A 32 0.79 2.94 0.31
CA TYR A 32 -0.33 3.68 -0.25
C TYR A 32 -0.56 4.99 0.50
N GLN A 33 -0.89 6.03 -0.27
CA GLN A 33 -1.46 7.27 0.27
C GLN A 33 -2.97 7.30 0.02
N ILE A 34 -3.76 7.44 1.09
CA ILE A 34 -5.23 7.38 1.01
C ILE A 34 -5.83 8.78 1.02
N PHE A 35 -6.74 9.03 0.08
CA PHE A 35 -7.47 10.28 -0.09
C PHE A 35 -8.98 10.02 -0.03
N ASN A 36 -9.72 10.93 0.59
CA ASN A 36 -11.17 11.01 0.44
C ASN A 36 -11.46 11.87 -0.79
N LEU A 37 -12.17 11.31 -1.77
CA LEU A 37 -12.48 12.00 -3.02
C LEU A 37 -13.74 12.84 -2.89
N SER A 38 -14.83 12.21 -2.46
CA SER A 38 -16.15 12.82 -2.35
C SER A 38 -17.06 11.91 -1.52
N SER A 39 -18.18 12.46 -1.05
CA SER A 39 -19.29 11.62 -0.59
C SER A 39 -19.81 10.75 -1.73
N ASP A 40 -20.38 9.58 -1.44
CA ASP A 40 -21.10 8.71 -2.38
C ASP A 40 -22.58 9.14 -2.60
N GLN A 41 -23.09 10.06 -1.77
CA GLN A 41 -24.48 10.53 -1.82
C GLN A 41 -24.73 11.37 -3.09
N GLY A 42 -25.24 10.72 -4.13
CA GLY A 42 -25.48 11.36 -5.44
C GLY A 42 -24.23 11.47 -6.30
N TYR A 43 -23.13 10.83 -5.89
CA TYR A 43 -21.87 10.77 -6.62
C TYR A 43 -21.54 9.31 -6.92
N LEU A 44 -21.46 8.96 -8.19
CA LEU A 44 -21.13 7.61 -8.63
C LEU A 44 -19.77 7.58 -9.29
N PHE A 45 -19.00 6.54 -9.01
CA PHE A 45 -17.81 6.22 -9.80
C PHE A 45 -18.19 6.09 -11.29
N TYR A 46 -17.56 6.89 -12.13
CA TYR A 46 -17.74 6.85 -13.59
C TYR A 46 -16.67 5.98 -14.24
N GLY A 47 -15.42 6.12 -13.81
CA GLY A 47 -14.30 5.29 -14.25
C GLY A 47 -12.96 5.84 -13.80
N MET A 48 -11.93 5.04 -14.04
CA MET A 48 -10.51 5.34 -13.79
C MET A 48 -9.73 4.99 -15.06
N ASP A 49 -8.70 5.77 -15.39
CA ASP A 49 -7.81 5.48 -16.52
C ASP A 49 -6.47 4.86 -16.09
N ASP A 50 -5.63 4.50 -17.07
CA ASP A 50 -4.32 3.85 -16.86
C ASP A 50 -3.26 4.73 -16.20
N SER A 51 -3.59 6.00 -15.97
CA SER A 51 -2.74 6.97 -15.29
C SER A 51 -3.23 7.27 -13.87
N GLY A 52 -4.18 6.48 -13.36
CA GLY A 52 -4.80 6.68 -12.04
C GLY A 52 -5.82 7.83 -11.98
N ASN A 53 -6.19 8.47 -13.11
CA ASN A 53 -7.15 9.57 -13.02
C ASN A 53 -8.55 9.04 -12.75
N VAL A 54 -9.16 9.50 -11.66
CA VAL A 54 -10.49 9.06 -11.24
C VAL A 54 -11.55 10.05 -11.68
N VAL A 55 -12.65 9.55 -12.24
CA VAL A 55 -13.82 10.35 -12.57
C VAL A 55 -15.02 9.91 -11.74
N ILE A 56 -15.63 10.87 -11.06
CA ILE A 56 -16.88 10.70 -10.30
C ILE A 56 -17.98 11.55 -10.96
N ASN A 57 -19.14 10.95 -11.22
CA ASN A 57 -20.32 11.64 -11.75
C ASN A 57 -21.24 12.09 -10.61
N ASN A 58 -21.47 13.40 -10.49
CA ASN A 58 -22.52 13.98 -9.67
C ASN A 58 -23.86 13.92 -10.41
N LEU A 59 -24.72 13.00 -9.99
CA LEU A 59 -26.02 12.73 -10.60
C LEU A 59 -27.02 13.87 -10.44
N GLU A 60 -26.87 14.71 -9.41
CA GLU A 60 -27.78 15.82 -9.16
C GLU A 60 -27.61 16.95 -10.19
N HIS A 61 -26.38 17.13 -10.68
CA HIS A 61 -26.00 18.23 -11.56
C HIS A 61 -25.55 17.78 -12.95
N ASP A 62 -25.49 16.48 -13.21
CA ASP A 62 -24.92 15.87 -14.43
C ASP A 62 -23.51 16.41 -14.73
N ARG A 63 -22.66 16.39 -13.70
CA ARG A 63 -21.28 16.91 -13.75
C ARG A 63 -20.28 15.84 -13.37
N TYR A 64 -19.19 15.80 -14.11
CA TYR A 64 -18.08 14.87 -13.89
C TYR A 64 -16.95 15.62 -13.19
N GLN A 65 -16.55 15.12 -12.04
CA GLN A 65 -15.40 15.60 -11.28
C GLN A 65 -14.22 14.68 -11.53
N THR A 66 -13.06 15.25 -11.86
CA THR A 66 -11.84 14.48 -12.10
C THR A 66 -10.86 14.69 -10.95
N PHE A 67 -10.25 13.61 -10.49
CA PHE A 67 -9.22 13.58 -9.48
C PHE A 67 -7.94 13.03 -10.07
N VAL A 68 -6.81 13.60 -9.64
CA VAL A 68 -5.46 13.16 -9.97
C VAL A 68 -4.72 13.06 -8.65
N ASP A 69 -4.24 11.88 -8.30
CA ASP A 69 -3.62 11.58 -7.01
C ASP A 69 -4.48 12.07 -5.82
N GLY A 70 -5.79 11.78 -5.83
CA GLY A 70 -6.73 12.23 -4.81
C GLY A 70 -7.10 13.71 -4.81
N ILE A 71 -6.54 14.52 -5.73
CA ILE A 71 -6.80 15.96 -5.81
C ILE A 71 -7.75 16.27 -6.96
N SER A 72 -8.87 16.91 -6.63
CA SER A 72 -9.82 17.40 -7.64
C SER A 72 -9.18 18.42 -8.58
N THR A 73 -9.11 18.12 -9.88
CA THR A 73 -8.54 19.02 -10.91
C THR A 73 -9.60 19.86 -11.63
N GLY A 74 -10.88 19.49 -11.53
CA GLY A 74 -11.97 20.29 -12.07
C GLY A 74 -13.28 19.54 -12.25
N TYR A 75 -14.25 20.25 -12.82
CA TYR A 75 -15.56 19.73 -13.19
C TYR A 75 -15.80 19.91 -14.68
N SER A 76 -16.51 18.96 -15.29
CA SER A 76 -17.00 19.01 -16.66
C SER A 76 -18.50 18.75 -16.69
N SER A 77 -19.23 19.47 -17.54
CA SER A 77 -20.65 19.21 -17.83
C SER A 77 -20.86 18.27 -19.03
N SER A 78 -19.78 17.87 -19.70
CA SER A 78 -19.81 16.87 -20.76
C SER A 78 -19.12 15.61 -20.27
N THR A 79 -19.65 14.45 -20.67
CA THR A 79 -19.07 13.14 -20.40
C THR A 79 -17.59 13.08 -20.84
N PRO A 80 -16.64 12.87 -19.92
CA PRO A 80 -15.24 12.71 -20.25
C PRO A 80 -15.01 11.48 -21.11
N THR A 81 -14.07 11.56 -22.05
CA THR A 81 -13.57 10.38 -22.75
C THR A 81 -12.38 9.85 -21.96
N ILE A 82 -12.58 8.74 -21.26
CA ILE A 82 -11.52 8.02 -20.54
C ILE A 82 -11.26 6.68 -21.22
N VAL A 83 -10.00 6.27 -21.27
CA VAL A 83 -9.64 4.88 -21.61
C VAL A 83 -9.70 4.11 -20.30
N ALA A 84 -10.84 3.47 -20.05
CA ALA A 84 -11.10 2.85 -18.77
C ALA A 84 -10.11 1.72 -18.47
N ASP A 85 -9.44 1.82 -17.33
CA ASP A 85 -8.59 0.82 -16.73
C ASP A 85 -8.98 0.66 -15.25
N SER A 86 -10.12 0.00 -15.02
CA SER A 86 -10.70 -0.17 -13.68
C SER A 86 -10.61 -1.62 -13.19
N GLY A 87 -9.71 -2.39 -13.80
CA GLY A 87 -9.45 -3.78 -13.49
C GLY A 87 -10.56 -4.72 -13.94
N THR A 88 -10.43 -5.99 -13.54
CA THR A 88 -11.43 -7.04 -13.82
C THR A 88 -11.86 -7.72 -12.53
N PRO A 89 -13.15 -8.09 -12.39
CA PRO A 89 -13.60 -8.85 -11.23
C PRO A 89 -12.83 -10.17 -11.09
N CYS A 90 -12.32 -10.44 -9.89
CA CYS A 90 -11.59 -11.67 -9.60
C CYS A 90 -11.92 -12.20 -8.19
N THR A 91 -11.37 -13.36 -7.84
CA THR A 91 -11.57 -14.00 -6.53
C THR A 91 -10.22 -14.22 -5.86
N PRO A 92 -9.76 -13.27 -5.01
CA PRO A 92 -8.48 -13.40 -4.30
C PRO A 92 -8.44 -14.63 -3.40
N ALA A 93 -7.24 -15.21 -3.28
CA ALA A 93 -7.01 -16.41 -2.49
C ALA A 93 -6.89 -16.06 -0.99
N VAL A 94 -8.00 -16.10 -0.25
CA VAL A 94 -8.05 -15.74 1.17
C VAL A 94 -7.98 -16.96 2.11
N PRO A 95 -7.53 -16.79 3.38
CA PRO A 95 -7.55 -17.85 4.38
C PRO A 95 -8.95 -18.41 4.64
N SER A 96 -9.03 -19.69 5.04
CA SER A 96 -10.31 -20.32 5.40
C SER A 96 -11.04 -19.55 6.50
N GLY A 97 -12.35 -19.33 6.30
CA GLY A 97 -13.18 -18.55 7.22
C GLY A 97 -13.27 -17.07 6.87
N SER A 98 -12.51 -16.61 5.87
CA SER A 98 -12.63 -15.27 5.31
C SER A 98 -13.84 -15.14 4.39
N VAL A 99 -14.34 -13.93 4.23
CA VAL A 99 -15.43 -13.56 3.31
C VAL A 99 -14.94 -12.45 2.40
N VAL A 100 -14.83 -12.74 1.11
CA VAL A 100 -14.61 -11.72 0.07
C VAL A 100 -15.97 -11.22 -0.39
N LEU A 101 -16.16 -9.91 -0.39
CA LEU A 101 -17.37 -9.24 -0.87
C LEU A 101 -17.22 -8.86 -2.34
N ASN A 102 -16.18 -8.09 -2.66
CA ASN A 102 -15.83 -7.69 -4.01
C ASN A 102 -14.32 -7.84 -4.20
N GLY A 103 -13.87 -8.35 -5.34
CA GLY A 103 -12.46 -8.50 -5.68
C GLY A 103 -12.16 -7.96 -7.07
N VAL A 104 -11.03 -7.27 -7.22
CA VAL A 104 -10.54 -6.69 -8.47
C VAL A 104 -9.09 -7.08 -8.69
N CYS A 105 -8.75 -7.40 -9.93
CA CYS A 105 -7.39 -7.72 -10.35
C CYS A 105 -7.04 -6.94 -11.60
N ASN A 106 -5.80 -6.44 -11.65
CA ASN A 106 -5.25 -5.77 -12.82
C ASN A 106 -3.74 -6.08 -12.94
N GLY A 107 -3.34 -6.81 -13.98
CA GLY A 107 -1.97 -7.30 -14.11
C GLY A 107 -1.55 -8.19 -12.93
N ASP A 108 -0.48 -7.79 -12.24
CA ASP A 108 0.07 -8.48 -11.06
C ASP A 108 -0.51 -7.94 -9.72
N HIS A 109 -1.47 -7.03 -9.78
CA HIS A 109 -2.11 -6.42 -8.61
C HIS A 109 -3.47 -7.08 -8.32
N GLU A 110 -3.77 -7.26 -7.03
CA GLU A 110 -5.08 -7.70 -6.55
C GLU A 110 -5.53 -6.84 -5.37
N ALA A 111 -6.83 -6.55 -5.29
CA ALA A 111 -7.45 -5.97 -4.11
C ALA A 111 -8.85 -6.50 -3.90
N PHE A 112 -9.33 -6.46 -2.65
CA PHE A 112 -10.70 -6.83 -2.33
C PHE A 112 -11.25 -6.11 -1.11
N THR A 113 -12.57 -6.02 -1.06
CA THR A 113 -13.31 -5.73 0.17
C THR A 113 -13.76 -7.02 0.83
N GLY A 114 -13.63 -7.12 2.16
CA GLY A 114 -13.98 -8.35 2.84
C GLY A 114 -13.74 -8.37 4.34
N LYS A 115 -13.86 -9.56 4.90
CA LYS A 115 -13.57 -9.89 6.31
C LYS A 115 -12.60 -11.05 6.34
N LEU A 116 -11.42 -10.86 6.91
CA LEU A 116 -10.40 -11.89 7.04
C LEU A 116 -10.45 -12.61 8.40
N THR A 117 -11.21 -12.09 9.37
CA THR A 117 -11.46 -12.79 10.63
C THR A 117 -12.96 -12.85 10.95
N PRO A 118 -13.44 -13.90 11.64
CA PRO A 118 -14.85 -14.01 12.03
C PRO A 118 -15.33 -12.89 12.95
N ASP A 119 -14.41 -12.30 13.74
CA ASP A 119 -14.71 -11.26 14.73
C ASP A 119 -14.79 -9.85 14.11
N GLN A 120 -14.52 -9.71 12.81
CA GLN A 120 -14.63 -8.43 12.11
C GLN A 120 -16.09 -8.03 11.88
N PHE A 121 -16.52 -6.99 12.58
CA PHE A 121 -17.85 -6.41 12.41
C PHE A 121 -18.00 -5.71 11.07
N PHE A 122 -16.99 -4.95 10.65
CA PHE A 122 -16.97 -4.18 9.41
C PHE A 122 -16.09 -4.86 8.37
N ALA A 123 -16.48 -4.73 7.10
CA ALA A 123 -15.60 -5.09 6.00
C ALA A 123 -14.47 -4.05 5.88
N ALA A 124 -13.30 -4.51 5.44
CA ALA A 124 -12.10 -3.73 5.23
C ALA A 124 -11.64 -3.88 3.78
N VAL A 125 -10.67 -3.06 3.37
CA VAL A 125 -10.01 -3.12 2.06
C VAL A 125 -8.65 -3.77 2.22
N TYR A 126 -8.35 -4.72 1.34
CA TYR A 126 -7.13 -5.51 1.35
C TYR A 126 -6.47 -5.53 -0.01
N ILE A 127 -5.13 -5.58 -0.03
CA ILE A 127 -4.28 -5.74 -1.24
C ILE A 127 -3.62 -7.13 -1.30
N GLY A 128 -4.17 -8.10 -0.55
CA GLY A 128 -3.60 -9.43 -0.39
C GLY A 128 -4.25 -10.23 0.75
N ALA A 129 -3.81 -11.47 0.92
CA ALA A 129 -4.43 -12.44 1.81
C ALA A 129 -4.04 -12.31 3.30
N ALA A 130 -3.00 -11.55 3.63
CA ALA A 130 -2.46 -11.44 4.97
C ALA A 130 -3.14 -10.29 5.76
N PRO A 131 -3.82 -10.59 6.89
CA PRO A 131 -4.78 -9.64 7.49
C PRO A 131 -4.24 -8.32 8.05
N VAL A 132 -2.93 -8.25 8.31
CA VAL A 132 -2.27 -7.08 8.89
C VAL A 132 -1.40 -6.37 7.86
N PRO A 133 -0.45 -7.02 7.18
CA PRO A 133 0.40 -6.31 6.23
C PRO A 133 -0.37 -5.88 4.97
N ASP A 134 -1.45 -6.56 4.62
CA ASP A 134 -2.21 -6.27 3.39
C ASP A 134 -3.48 -5.45 3.69
N LEU A 135 -3.66 -4.99 4.94
CA LEU A 135 -4.78 -4.13 5.32
C LEU A 135 -4.51 -2.72 4.80
N LEU A 136 -5.31 -2.28 3.82
CA LEU A 136 -5.25 -0.95 3.25
C LEU A 136 -6.10 0.04 4.06
N SER A 137 -7.36 -0.32 4.33
CA SER A 137 -8.29 0.49 5.12
C SER A 137 -9.14 -0.39 6.03
N GLY A 138 -9.33 0.07 7.28
CA GLY A 138 -10.20 -0.58 8.26
C GLY A 138 -11.70 -0.40 8.00
N SER A 139 -12.07 0.33 6.95
CA SER A 139 -13.45 0.50 6.48
C SER A 139 -13.53 0.33 4.96
N GLY A 140 -14.64 -0.27 4.51
CA GLY A 140 -14.92 -0.60 3.12
C GLY A 140 -16.18 -1.47 3.03
N GLY A 141 -16.34 -2.19 1.92
CA GLY A 141 -17.45 -3.14 1.73
C GLY A 141 -18.38 -2.81 0.56
N GLY A 142 -18.17 -1.65 -0.06
CA GLY A 142 -18.78 -1.32 -1.35
C GLY A 142 -17.99 -1.87 -2.53
N SER A 143 -18.18 -1.22 -3.68
CA SER A 143 -17.48 -1.52 -4.93
C SER A 143 -15.99 -1.18 -4.79
N ILE A 144 -15.15 -1.87 -5.56
CA ILE A 144 -13.70 -1.65 -5.61
C ILE A 144 -13.22 -1.75 -7.06
N PHE A 145 -12.30 -0.86 -7.43
CA PHE A 145 -11.72 -0.70 -8.76
C PHE A 145 -10.22 -0.49 -8.64
N MET A 146 -9.47 -0.85 -9.68
CA MET A 146 -8.01 -0.77 -9.68
C MET A 146 -7.44 -0.53 -11.08
N ASP A 147 -6.48 0.38 -11.23
CA ASP A 147 -5.75 0.58 -12.49
C ASP A 147 -4.55 -0.37 -12.63
N GLY A 148 -3.87 -0.32 -13.77
CA GLY A 148 -2.67 -1.12 -14.05
C GLY A 148 -1.45 -0.70 -13.24
N SER A 149 -1.47 0.48 -12.60
CA SER A 149 -0.40 0.98 -11.71
C SER A 149 -0.55 0.46 -10.29
N GLY A 150 -1.74 -0.04 -9.92
CA GLY A 150 -2.06 -0.55 -8.60
C GLY A 150 -2.78 0.46 -7.71
N ASP A 151 -3.21 1.61 -8.25
CA ASP A 151 -4.07 2.57 -7.58
C ASP A 151 -5.47 1.97 -7.41
N ILE A 152 -6.10 2.24 -6.27
CA ILE A 152 -7.35 1.59 -5.88
C ILE A 152 -8.39 2.64 -5.52
N VAL A 153 -9.57 2.52 -6.12
CA VAL A 153 -10.75 3.30 -5.70
C VAL A 153 -11.78 2.37 -5.11
N TRP A 154 -12.35 2.76 -3.97
CA TRP A 154 -13.43 2.01 -3.35
C TRP A 154 -14.49 2.92 -2.76
N ASP A 155 -15.67 2.32 -2.62
CA ASP A 155 -16.80 2.88 -1.90
C ASP A 155 -16.81 2.33 -0.46
N ASP A 156 -16.73 3.24 0.50
CA ASP A 156 -16.89 2.92 1.92
C ASP A 156 -18.33 3.17 2.37
N ILE A 157 -19.12 2.10 2.29
CA ILE A 157 -20.54 2.08 2.67
C ILE A 157 -20.81 2.50 4.13
N TYR A 158 -19.79 2.58 4.99
CA TYR A 158 -19.96 2.99 6.38
C TYR A 158 -19.75 4.49 6.58
N SER A 159 -18.87 5.11 5.80
CA SER A 159 -18.63 6.55 5.85
C SER A 159 -19.35 7.31 4.74
N GLU A 160 -19.95 6.62 3.78
CA GLU A 160 -20.67 7.19 2.64
C GLU A 160 -19.76 8.10 1.80
N ASN A 161 -18.54 7.62 1.54
CA ASN A 161 -17.53 8.31 0.74
C ASN A 161 -16.80 7.37 -0.21
N TRP A 162 -16.39 7.93 -1.34
CA TRP A 162 -15.38 7.38 -2.22
C TRP A 162 -13.98 7.71 -1.72
N PHE A 163 -13.12 6.70 -1.72
CA PHE A 163 -11.71 6.85 -1.40
C PHE A 163 -10.85 6.37 -2.56
N GLU A 164 -9.65 6.93 -2.62
CA GLU A 164 -8.57 6.52 -3.51
C GLU A 164 -7.34 6.22 -2.68
N ALA A 165 -6.67 5.10 -2.98
CA ALA A 165 -5.37 4.77 -2.47
C ALA A 165 -4.40 4.78 -3.65
N VAL A 166 -3.44 5.71 -3.60
CA VAL A 166 -2.41 5.89 -4.63
C VAL A 166 -1.17 5.10 -4.23
N ASP A 167 -0.70 4.21 -5.09
CA ASP A 167 0.49 3.39 -4.86
C ASP A 167 1.76 4.26 -4.91
N GLN A 168 2.51 4.23 -3.81
CA GLN A 168 3.76 4.95 -3.60
C GLN A 168 5.01 4.08 -3.82
N THR A 169 4.86 2.81 -4.24
CA THR A 169 5.98 1.88 -4.46
C THR A 169 7.05 2.45 -5.40
N SER A 170 6.65 3.24 -6.39
CA SER A 170 7.57 3.92 -7.32
C SER A 170 8.19 5.20 -6.75
N ALA A 171 7.52 5.85 -5.80
CA ALA A 171 7.89 7.15 -5.24
C ALA A 171 8.80 7.05 -4.01
N VAL A 172 8.81 5.91 -3.30
CA VAL A 172 9.68 5.68 -2.14
C VAL A 172 11.05 5.19 -2.62
N PRO A 173 12.11 6.02 -2.58
CA PRO A 173 13.46 5.52 -2.79
C PRO A 173 13.72 4.50 -1.69
N GLU A 174 14.24 3.31 -2.04
CA GLU A 174 14.54 2.26 -1.06
C GLU A 174 15.10 2.86 0.24
N PRO A 175 14.55 2.52 1.41
CA PRO A 175 14.70 3.29 2.62
C PRO A 175 16.17 3.31 3.04
N SER A 176 16.90 4.35 2.61
CA SER A 176 18.15 4.87 3.14
C SER A 176 19.05 3.84 3.83
N SER A 177 19.17 2.64 3.25
CA SER A 177 19.76 1.46 3.90
C SER A 177 21.25 1.67 4.08
N LEU A 178 21.88 2.44 3.19
CA LEU A 178 23.24 2.97 3.31
C LEU A 178 23.41 4.02 4.41
N LEU A 179 22.43 4.91 4.61
CA LEU A 179 22.52 6.01 5.56
C LEU A 179 22.23 5.53 6.99
N LEU A 180 21.26 4.62 7.13
CA LEU A 180 20.99 3.89 8.37
C LEU A 180 22.15 2.95 8.72
N PHE A 181 22.73 2.27 7.72
CA PHE A 181 23.96 1.49 7.90
C PHE A 181 25.13 2.38 8.35
N GLY A 182 25.35 3.51 7.66
CA GLY A 182 26.42 4.45 7.99
C GLY A 182 26.29 5.02 9.41
N THR A 183 25.08 5.43 9.80
CA THR A 183 24.81 5.91 11.17
C THR A 183 24.98 4.79 12.21
N GLY A 184 24.53 3.57 11.91
CA GLY A 184 24.74 2.40 12.78
C GLY A 184 26.22 2.05 12.98
N VAL A 185 27.03 2.08 11.91
CA VAL A 185 28.48 1.84 11.97
C VAL A 185 29.18 2.91 12.79
N LEU A 186 28.86 4.19 12.58
CA LEU A 186 29.45 5.30 13.33
C LEU A 186 29.09 5.22 14.83
N ALA A 187 27.84 4.88 15.16
CA ALA A 187 27.41 4.67 16.54
C ALA A 187 28.17 3.50 17.20
N ALA A 188 28.33 2.38 16.50
CA ALA A 188 29.08 1.22 16.98
C ALA A 188 30.57 1.55 17.22
N MET A 189 31.21 2.25 16.28
CA MET A 189 32.59 2.71 16.42
C MET A 189 32.76 3.65 17.63
N GLY A 190 31.81 4.57 17.84
CA GLY A 190 31.80 5.46 19.00
C GLY A 190 31.73 4.71 20.33
N ALA A 191 30.88 3.67 20.41
CA ALA A 191 30.74 2.83 21.60
C ALA A 191 32.00 2.01 21.89
N VAL A 192 32.63 1.42 20.87
CA VAL A 192 33.89 0.66 21.01
C VAL A 192 35.02 1.56 21.49
N ARG A 193 35.14 2.78 20.94
CA ARG A 193 36.15 3.75 21.36
C ARG A 193 36.03 4.12 22.84
N ARG A 194 34.81 4.33 23.37
CA ARG A 194 34.61 4.63 24.79
C ARG A 194 35.07 3.50 25.70
N ARG A 195 34.89 2.25 25.28
CA ARG A 195 35.23 1.07 26.10
C ARG A 195 36.72 0.75 26.14
N LEU A 196 37.50 1.21 25.15
CA LEU A 196 38.95 1.01 25.09
C LEU A 196 39.75 2.12 25.80
N LEU A 197 39.10 3.23 26.15
CA LEU A 197 39.71 4.40 26.81
C LEU A 197 39.35 4.52 28.29
N GLN A 198 38.60 3.55 28.84
CA GLN A 198 38.34 3.35 30.27
C GLN A 198 39.19 2.17 30.76
#